data_AF-A0A4N9BAK6-F1
#
_entry.id   AF-A0A4N9BAK6-F1
#
_cell.length_a   1.000
_cell.length_b   1.000
_cell.length_c   1.000
_cell.angle_alpha   90.00
_cell.angle_beta   90.00
_cell.angle_gamma   90.00
#
_symmetry.space_group_name_H-M   'P 1'
#
loop_
_entity.id
_entity.type
_entity.pdbx_description
1 polymer ?
#
loop_
_entity_poly.entity_id
_entity_poly.type
_entity_poly.pdbx_seq_one_letter_code
_entity_poly.pdbx_strand_id
1 'polypeptide(L)' 'MNLNQLDIIVSNVPQVCADLEHILDKKADYADDGFAQFTIGSHCLMLS' A
#
# COMPACT_ATOMS: atom_id res chain seq x y z
N MET A 1 14.98 2.93 -17.39
CA MET A 1 14.71 2.81 -15.94
C MET A 1 13.26 2.43 -15.78
N ASN A 2 12.93 1.54 -14.83
CA ASN A 2 11.56 1.07 -14.59
C ASN A 2 11.15 1.46 -13.17
N LEU A 3 10.08 2.25 -13.03
CA LEU A 3 9.56 2.66 -11.72
C LEU A 3 8.67 1.53 -11.19
N ASN A 4 9.24 0.62 -10.42
CA ASN A 4 8.52 -0.58 -9.97
C ASN A 4 7.80 -0.40 -8.64
N GLN A 5 8.20 0.60 -7.86
CA GLN A 5 7.73 0.77 -6.50
C GLN A 5 7.57 2.26 -6.15
N LEU A 6 6.53 2.56 -5.40
CA LEU A 6 6.29 3.86 -4.79
C LEU A 6 6.00 3.68 -3.29
N ASP A 7 6.67 4.46 -2.46
CA ASP A 7 6.46 4.45 -1.00
C ASP A 7 5.77 5.76 -0.59
N ILE A 8 4.69 5.66 0.17
CA ILE A 8 4.00 6.80 0.79
C ILE A 8 4.23 6.73 2.29
N ILE A 9 4.88 7.76 2.83
CA ILE A 9 5.15 7.85 4.26
C ILE A 9 3.93 8.46 4.97
N VAL A 10 3.33 7.73 5.90
CA VAL A 10 2.11 8.09 6.62
C VAL A 10 2.23 7.83 8.12
N SER A 11 1.51 8.61 8.92
CA SER A 11 1.57 8.48 10.38
C SER A 11 0.73 7.33 10.95
N ASN A 12 -0.21 6.78 10.18
CA ASN A 12 -1.09 5.70 10.61
C ASN A 12 -1.35 4.74 9.45
N VAL A 13 -0.52 3.71 9.35
CA VAL A 13 -0.59 2.72 8.26
C VAL A 13 -1.89 1.91 8.30
N PRO A 14 -2.38 1.37 9.43
CA PRO A 14 -3.62 0.59 9.45
C PRO A 14 -4.84 1.33 8.91
N GLN A 15 -4.99 2.61 9.28
CA GLN A 15 -6.11 3.43 8.79
C GLN A 15 -5.99 3.68 7.28
N VAL A 16 -4.83 4.13 6.82
CA VAL A 16 -4.61 4.44 5.40
C VAL A 16 -4.69 3.17 4.55
N CYS A 17 -4.20 2.05 5.05
CA CYS A 17 -4.34 0.75 4.41
C CYS A 17 -5.82 0.38 4.22
N ALA A 18 -6.64 0.47 5.27
CA ALA A 18 -8.07 0.18 5.18
C ALA A 18 -8.80 1.08 4.17
N ASP A 19 -8.44 2.36 4.13
CA ASP A 19 -9.01 3.32 3.17
C ASP A 19 -8.59 2.97 1.73
N LEU A 20 -7.32 2.62 1.50
CA LEU A 20 -6.84 2.19 0.17
C LEU A 20 -7.46 0.88 -0.27
N GLU A 21 -7.66 -0.08 0.64
CA GLU A 21 -8.32 -1.34 0.29
C GLU A 21 -9.74 -1.12 -0.22
N HIS A 22 -10.46 -0.16 0.37
CA HIS A 22 -11.81 0.19 -0.07
C HIS A 22 -11.80 0.93 -1.41
N ILE A 23 -10.87 1.87 -1.61
CA ILE A 23 -10.75 2.64 -2.87
C ILE A 23 -10.33 1.74 -4.04
N LEU A 24 -9.40 0.80 -3.79
CA LEU A 24 -8.87 -0.09 -4.82
C LEU A 24 -9.72 -1.35 -5.03
N ASP A 25 -10.76 -1.56 -4.21
CA ASP A 25 -11.57 -2.78 -4.15
C ASP A 25 -10.70 -4.07 -4.12
N LYS A 26 -9.58 -3.98 -3.40
CA LYS A 26 -8.56 -5.04 -3.30
C LYS A 26 -7.89 -4.97 -1.94
N LYS A 27 -7.64 -6.15 -1.35
CA LYS A 27 -6.87 -6.28 -0.11
C LYS A 27 -5.37 -6.04 -0.32
N ALA A 28 -4.71 -5.49 0.69
CA ALA A 28 -3.26 -5.43 0.74
C ALA A 28 -2.68 -6.84 0.62
N ASP A 29 -1.57 -6.99 -0.10
CA ASP A 29 -0.91 -8.30 -0.18
C ASP A 29 -0.21 -8.62 1.16
N TYR A 30 0.17 -7.58 1.90
CA TYR A 30 0.70 -7.65 3.26
C TYR A 30 0.37 -6.36 4.02
N ALA A 31 0.02 -6.46 5.30
CA ALA A 31 -0.19 -5.30 6.18
C ALA A 31 0.14 -5.65 7.64
N ASP A 32 0.78 -4.71 8.33
CA ASP A 32 0.99 -4.66 9.78
C ASP A 32 0.79 -3.22 10.32
N ASP A 33 1.11 -3.00 11.60
CA ASP A 33 0.89 -1.71 12.27
C ASP A 33 1.75 -0.54 11.73
N GLY A 34 2.85 -0.83 11.03
CA GLY A 34 3.80 0.16 10.53
C GLY A 34 4.11 0.04 9.04
N PHE A 35 3.56 -0.95 8.34
CA PHE A 35 3.84 -1.18 6.93
C PHE A 35 2.68 -1.88 6.21
N ALA A 36 2.41 -1.49 4.96
CA ALA A 36 1.50 -2.21 4.10
C ALA A 36 1.97 -2.20 2.64
N GLN A 37 1.66 -3.24 1.89
CA GLN A 37 2.04 -3.40 0.48
C GLN A 37 0.83 -3.76 -0.39
N PHE A 38 0.72 -3.09 -1.52
CA PHE A 38 -0.25 -3.35 -2.58
C PHE A 38 0.45 -3.59 -3.91
N THR A 39 0.15 -4.70 -4.57
CA THR A 39 0.52 -4.96 -5.96
C THR A 39 -0.63 -4.54 -6.86
N ILE A 40 -0.39 -3.51 -7.68
CA ILE A 40 -1.36 -2.94 -8.60
C ILE A 40 -0.81 -3.12 -10.02
N GLY A 41 -1.26 -4.19 -10.68
CA GLY A 41 -0.73 -4.59 -11.98
C GLY A 41 0.75 -4.97 -11.88
N SER A 42 1.62 -4.22 -12.55
CA SER A 42 3.08 -4.43 -12.56
C SER A 42 3.85 -3.58 -11.55
N HIS A 43 3.15 -2.85 -10.67
CA HIS A 43 3.76 -1.92 -9.73
C HIS A 43 3.39 -2.25 -8.28
N CYS A 44 4.31 -1.95 -7.36
CA CYS A 44 4.08 -2.03 -5.92
C CYS A 44 3.88 -0.63 -5.34
N LEU A 45 2.91 -0.52 -4.42
CA LEU A 45 2.67 0.65 -3.59
C LEU A 45 2.87 0.24 -2.13
N MET A 46 3.76 0.91 -1.42
CA MET A 46 4.03 0.67 -0.01
C MET A 46 3.58 1.85 0.84
N LEU A 47 3.05 1.55 2.03
CA LEU A 47 2.75 2.49 3.09
C LEU A 47 3.76 2.25 4.23
N SER A 48 4.41 3.30 4.73
CA SER A 48 5.41 3.22 5.80
C SER A 48 5.37 4.43 6.73
#